data_AF-A0A7V2XAB4-F1
#
_entry.id   AF-A0A7V2XAB4-F1
#
_cell.length_a   1.000
_cell.length_b   1.000
_cell.length_c   1.000
_cell.angle_alpha   90.00
_cell.angle_beta   90.00
_cell.angle_gamma   90.00
#
_symmetry.space_group_name_H-M   'P 1'
#
loop_
_entity.id
_entity.type
_entity.pdbx_description
1 polymer ?
#
loop_
_entity_poly.entity_id
_entity_poly.type
_entity_poly.pdbx_seq_one_letter_code
_entity_poly.pdbx_strand_id
1 'polypeptide(L)'
;MPDYGDPGWFQSFELGHQGYSEFLIYWDQDENTDGVDQFYLETSKMNIRERYYTSLLGPHQPLYLTGPKYGPNYHTFLLKVKDEFDPLWVCHPPVPLAHDEFVERAPWVKQMKDWESPKKFPMPKW
;
A
#
# COMPACT_ATOMS: atom_id res chain seq x y z
N MET A 1 15.87 22.61 -19.01
CA MET A 1 14.80 22.33 -19.98
C MET A 1 14.18 23.67 -20.37
N PRO A 2 13.93 23.97 -21.66
CA PRO A 2 13.32 25.25 -22.05
C PRO A 2 11.84 25.28 -21.66
N ASP A 3 11.36 26.46 -21.26
CA ASP A 3 9.97 26.72 -20.85
C ASP A 3 9.13 27.12 -22.08
N TYR A 4 8.02 26.42 -22.32
CA TYR A 4 7.17 26.58 -23.51
C TYR A 4 5.88 27.39 -23.25
N GLY A 5 5.71 27.98 -22.06
CA GLY A 5 4.56 28.85 -21.80
C GLY A 5 3.21 28.13 -21.81
N ASP A 6 3.21 26.82 -21.54
CA ASP A 6 1.98 26.07 -21.33
C ASP A 6 1.28 26.60 -20.06
N PRO A 7 -0.03 26.89 -20.09
CA PRO A 7 -0.76 27.29 -18.90
C PRO A 7 -0.73 26.13 -17.90
N GLY A 8 0.09 26.29 -16.85
CA GLY A 8 0.20 25.32 -15.78
C GLY A 8 -1.15 25.13 -15.07
N TRP A 9 -1.45 23.89 -14.75
CA TRP A 9 -2.53 23.53 -13.83
C TRP A 9 -1.89 23.18 -12.48
N PHE A 10 -2.48 23.67 -11.38
CA PHE A 10 -2.19 23.14 -10.05
C PHE A 10 -3.43 22.42 -9.55
N GLN A 11 -3.23 21.27 -8.92
CA GLN A 11 -4.30 20.51 -8.30
C GLN A 11 -4.16 20.65 -6.79
N SER A 12 -5.15 21.29 -6.17
CA SER A 12 -5.28 21.38 -4.71
C SER A 12 -6.35 20.37 -4.27
N PHE A 13 -6.04 19.60 -3.23
CA PHE A 13 -6.98 18.67 -2.63
C PHE A 13 -6.96 18.88 -1.12
N GLU A 14 -8.04 19.41 -0.56
CA GLU A 14 -8.14 19.71 0.87
C GLU A 14 -9.48 19.28 1.47
N LEU A 15 -9.39 18.86 2.75
CA LEU A 15 -10.45 18.70 3.75
C LEU A 15 -11.21 17.37 3.81
N GLY A 16 -10.46 16.28 3.65
CA GLY A 16 -10.67 15.14 4.55
C GLY A 16 -11.60 14.05 4.09
N HIS A 17 -11.51 13.62 2.83
CA HIS A 17 -11.65 12.23 2.35
C HIS A 17 -11.63 12.31 0.82
N GLN A 18 -10.55 11.87 0.16
CA GLN A 18 -10.58 11.71 -1.28
C GLN A 18 -9.93 10.39 -1.69
N GLY A 19 -10.75 9.52 -2.27
CA GLY A 19 -10.28 8.40 -3.09
C GLY A 19 -9.78 8.95 -4.41
N TYR A 20 -8.47 8.89 -4.60
CA TYR A 20 -7.85 9.06 -5.91
C TYR A 20 -8.21 7.84 -6.76
N SER A 21 -9.18 7.96 -7.67
CA SER A 21 -9.49 6.93 -8.65
C SER A 21 -8.77 7.24 -9.95
N GLU A 22 -7.50 6.83 -10.02
CA GLU A 22 -6.82 6.65 -11.28
C GLU A 22 -7.23 5.29 -11.85
N PHE A 23 -8.00 5.28 -12.93
CA PHE A 23 -8.33 4.06 -13.67
C PHE A 23 -7.21 3.77 -14.68
N LEU A 24 -6.03 3.41 -14.18
CA LEU A 24 -5.09 2.62 -14.98
C LEU A 24 -5.63 1.20 -15.01
N ILE A 25 -6.56 0.96 -15.93
CA ILE A 25 -7.14 -0.36 -16.14
C ILE A 25 -5.99 -1.23 -16.66
N TYR A 26 -5.42 -2.07 -15.79
CA TYR A 26 -4.76 -3.26 -16.28
C TYR A 26 -5.82 -4.07 -17.02
N TRP A 27 -5.80 -3.97 -18.34
CA TRP A 27 -6.71 -4.70 -19.21
C TRP A 27 -5.97 -5.95 -19.67
N ASP A 28 -6.22 -7.04 -18.96
CA ASP A 28 -5.92 -8.37 -19.47
C ASP A 28 -7.14 -8.89 -20.23
N GLN A 29 -6.93 -9.45 -21.42
CA GLN A 29 -8.01 -10.10 -22.16
C GLN A 29 -8.32 -11.47 -21.57
N ASP A 30 -7.38 -12.03 -20.80
CA ASP A 30 -7.57 -13.25 -20.05
C ASP A 30 -8.30 -12.94 -18.72
N GLU A 31 -9.09 -13.88 -18.20
CA GLU A 31 -9.78 -13.73 -16.91
C GLU A 31 -8.82 -13.66 -15.70
N ASN A 32 -7.52 -13.81 -15.93
CA ASN A 32 -6.49 -13.80 -14.90
C ASN A 32 -6.10 -12.37 -14.52
N THR A 33 -6.51 -11.93 -13.33
CA THR A 33 -6.16 -10.61 -12.79
C THR A 33 -4.93 -10.62 -11.87
N ASP A 34 -4.24 -11.75 -11.71
CA ASP A 34 -3.07 -11.88 -10.82
C ASP A 34 -1.99 -10.83 -11.13
N GLY A 35 -1.83 -10.48 -12.41
CA GLY A 35 -0.85 -9.52 -12.88
C GLY A 35 -1.01 -8.12 -12.25
N VAL A 36 -2.24 -7.72 -11.92
CA VAL A 36 -2.51 -6.45 -11.23
C VAL A 36 -1.88 -6.43 -9.84
N ASP A 37 -2.12 -7.48 -9.07
CA ASP A 37 -1.64 -7.58 -7.70
C ASP A 37 -0.11 -7.67 -7.66
N GLN A 38 0.45 -8.42 -8.61
CA GLN A 38 1.90 -8.53 -8.80
C GLN A 38 2.51 -7.17 -9.16
N PHE A 39 1.87 -6.41 -10.06
CA PHE A 39 2.33 -5.08 -10.45
C PHE A 39 2.41 -4.12 -9.25
N TYR A 40 1.39 -4.07 -8.40
CA TYR A 40 1.40 -3.20 -7.21
C TYR A 40 2.50 -3.59 -6.22
N LEU A 41 2.73 -4.89 -6.03
CA LEU A 41 3.79 -5.35 -5.15
C LEU A 41 5.19 -5.06 -5.71
N GLU A 42 5.44 -5.36 -6.99
CA GLU A 42 6.72 -5.07 -7.65
C GLU A 42 7.00 -3.57 -7.69
N THR A 43 5.99 -2.73 -7.91
CA THR A 43 6.14 -1.26 -7.86
C THR A 43 6.59 -0.82 -6.48
N SER A 44 6.05 -1.42 -5.41
CA SER A 44 6.46 -1.14 -4.03
C SER A 44 7.93 -1.53 -3.79
N LYS A 45 8.35 -2.70 -4.29
CA LYS A 45 9.74 -3.15 -4.21
C LYS A 45 10.69 -2.29 -5.03
N MET A 46 10.28 -1.91 -6.24
CA MET A 46 11.03 -1.00 -7.11
C MET A 46 11.25 0.34 -6.40
N ASN A 47 10.21 0.93 -5.81
CA ASN A 47 10.33 2.20 -5.09
C ASN A 47 11.34 2.11 -3.95
N ILE A 48 11.34 1.00 -3.19
CA ILE A 48 12.34 0.74 -2.15
C ILE A 48 13.75 0.65 -2.73
N ARG A 49 13.94 -0.11 -3.81
CA ARG A 49 15.24 -0.34 -4.45
C ARG A 49 15.83 0.95 -5.01
N GLU A 50 15.01 1.73 -5.72
CA GLU A 50 15.41 2.98 -6.39
C GLU A 50 15.35 4.21 -5.47
N ARG A 51 14.90 4.04 -4.22
CA ARG A 51 14.74 5.10 -3.20
C ARG A 51 13.75 6.19 -3.61
N TYR A 52 12.70 5.80 -4.31
CA TYR A 52 11.59 6.70 -4.61
C TYR A 52 10.67 6.82 -3.42
N TYR A 53 10.30 8.06 -3.09
CA TYR A 53 9.21 8.32 -2.18
C TYR A 53 7.88 8.20 -2.93
N THR A 54 6.93 7.45 -2.37
CA THR A 54 5.57 7.35 -2.91
C THR A 54 4.58 7.88 -1.88
N SER A 55 3.57 8.60 -2.36
CA SER A 55 2.44 9.07 -1.54
C SER A 55 1.37 7.98 -1.34
N LEU A 56 1.47 6.84 -2.04
CA LEU A 56 0.63 5.65 -1.83
C LEU A 56 1.10 4.88 -0.58
N LEU A 57 1.05 5.54 0.57
CA LEU A 57 1.43 4.96 1.87
C LEU A 57 0.28 4.19 2.48
N GLY A 58 0.57 3.37 3.50
CA GLY A 58 -0.42 2.74 4.38
C GLY A 58 -1.39 1.81 3.63
N PRO A 59 -2.66 2.21 3.42
CA PRO A 59 -3.72 1.38 2.84
C PRO A 59 -3.44 0.73 1.48
N HIS A 60 -2.34 1.01 0.78
CA HIS A 60 -2.10 0.52 -0.58
C HIS A 60 -0.83 -0.34 -0.73
N GLN A 61 -0.10 -0.60 0.36
CA GLN A 61 1.14 -1.39 0.33
C GLN A 61 1.28 -2.24 1.60
N PRO A 62 1.96 -3.41 1.55
CA PRO A 62 2.24 -4.17 2.76
C PRO A 62 3.07 -3.34 3.76
N LEU A 63 2.57 -3.22 4.98
CA LEU A 63 3.17 -2.41 6.04
C LEU A 63 4.56 -2.92 6.42
N TYR A 64 4.73 -4.24 6.53
CA TYR A 64 6.02 -4.83 6.92
C TYR A 64 7.06 -4.79 5.78
N LEU A 65 6.65 -4.62 4.53
CA LEU A 65 7.56 -4.39 3.40
C LEU A 65 8.11 -2.96 3.43
N THR A 66 7.21 -1.98 3.51
CA THR A 66 7.54 -0.56 3.27
C THR A 66 7.89 0.18 4.54
N GLY A 67 7.26 -0.17 5.66
CA GLY A 67 7.43 0.52 6.93
C GLY A 67 8.88 0.57 7.41
N PRO A 68 9.63 -0.55 7.47
CA PRO A 68 11.04 -0.52 7.83
C PRO A 68 11.93 0.33 6.92
N LYS A 69 11.46 0.65 5.69
CA LYS A 69 12.21 1.44 4.70
C LYS A 69 11.93 2.94 4.80
N TYR A 70 10.74 3.33 5.27
CA TYR A 70 10.43 4.74 5.57
C TYR A 70 11.02 5.22 6.90
N GLY A 71 11.40 4.29 7.77
CA GLY A 71 12.11 4.56 9.02
C GLY A 71 12.02 3.34 9.94
N PRO A 72 12.95 3.17 10.89
CA PRO A 72 13.02 1.94 11.69
C PRO A 72 11.71 1.61 12.42
N ASN A 73 10.92 2.62 12.78
CA ASN A 73 9.74 2.49 13.63
C ASN A 73 8.41 2.93 12.98
N TYR A 74 8.38 3.19 11.67
CA TYR A 74 7.16 3.72 11.01
C TYR A 74 5.97 2.75 11.16
N HIS A 75 6.20 1.46 10.86
CA HIS A 75 5.18 0.43 11.02
C HIS A 75 4.73 0.27 12.48
N THR A 76 5.66 0.38 13.44
CA THR A 76 5.33 0.34 14.87
C THR A 76 4.47 1.53 15.29
N PHE A 77 4.77 2.73 14.79
CA PHE A 77 4.00 3.93 15.07
C PHE A 77 2.56 3.80 14.52
N LEU A 78 2.40 3.36 13.27
CA LEU A 78 1.07 3.17 12.69
C LEU A 78 0.24 2.14 13.44
N LEU A 79 0.84 1.04 13.88
CA LEU A 79 0.13 0.02 14.69
C LEU A 79 -0.31 0.59 16.04
N LYS A 80 0.51 1.41 16.71
CA LYS A 80 0.11 2.09 17.95
C LYS A 80 -1.07 3.05 17.74
N VAL A 81 -1.06 3.81 16.64
CA VAL A 81 -2.19 4.68 16.28
C VAL A 81 -3.45 3.84 16.04
N LYS A 82 -3.30 2.71 15.33
CA LYS A 82 -4.42 1.79 15.08
C LYS A 82 -5.01 1.23 16.38
N ASP A 83 -4.16 0.77 17.29
CA ASP A 83 -4.59 0.21 18.58
C ASP A 83 -5.29 1.25 19.46
N GLU A 84 -4.91 2.53 19.36
CA GLU A 84 -5.55 3.61 20.12
C GLU A 84 -6.94 3.97 19.57
N PHE A 85 -7.07 4.11 18.24
CA PHE A 85 -8.29 4.65 17.62
C PHE A 85 -9.26 3.58 17.09
N ASP A 86 -8.81 2.36 16.86
CA ASP A 86 -9.64 1.21 16.49
C ASP A 86 -9.16 -0.08 17.19
N PRO A 87 -9.27 -0.15 18.53
CA PRO A 87 -8.79 -1.28 19.33
C PRO A 87 -9.51 -2.60 19.02
N LEU A 88 -10.72 -2.54 18.47
CA LEU A 88 -11.51 -3.72 18.11
C LEU A 88 -11.29 -4.15 16.66
N TRP A 89 -10.49 -3.42 15.87
CA TRP A 89 -10.22 -3.69 14.46
C TRP A 89 -11.50 -3.79 13.62
N VAL A 90 -12.48 -2.91 13.89
CA VAL A 90 -13.79 -2.91 13.21
C VAL A 90 -13.87 -1.90 12.07
N CYS A 91 -12.95 -0.93 11.98
CA CYS A 91 -12.95 0.04 10.89
C CYS A 91 -12.55 -0.61 9.56
N HIS A 92 -13.31 -0.30 8.51
CA HIS A 92 -13.06 -0.77 7.15
C HIS A 92 -12.48 0.36 6.27
N PRO A 93 -11.45 0.10 5.45
CA PRO A 93 -10.72 -1.17 5.32
C PRO A 93 -9.86 -1.46 6.57
N PRO A 94 -9.50 -2.74 6.84
CA PRO A 94 -8.73 -3.15 8.04
C PRO A 94 -7.24 -2.78 7.93
N VAL A 95 -6.98 -1.53 7.59
CA VAL A 95 -5.65 -0.94 7.47
C VAL A 95 -5.06 -0.70 8.86
N PRO A 96 -3.73 -0.73 9.02
CA PRO A 96 -2.71 -0.79 7.97
C PRO A 96 -2.32 -2.19 7.47
N LEU A 97 -2.89 -3.28 8.00
CA LEU A 97 -2.42 -4.65 7.73
C LEU A 97 -3.22 -5.40 6.66
N ALA A 98 -4.22 -4.78 6.04
CA ALA A 98 -5.04 -5.39 4.98
C ALA A 98 -4.18 -6.00 3.84
N HIS A 99 -3.13 -5.29 3.41
CA HIS A 99 -2.26 -5.75 2.32
C HIS A 99 -1.29 -6.84 2.77
N ASP A 100 -0.82 -6.81 4.02
CA ASP A 100 -0.02 -7.90 4.59
C ASP A 100 -0.84 -9.19 4.68
N GLU A 101 -2.11 -9.11 5.09
CA GLU A 101 -3.02 -10.26 5.10
C GLU A 101 -3.30 -10.76 3.68
N PHE A 102 -3.55 -9.85 2.74
CA PHE A 102 -3.74 -10.19 1.34
C PHE A 102 -2.56 -10.99 0.78
N VAL A 103 -1.31 -10.53 1.00
CA VAL A 103 -0.10 -11.26 0.58
C VAL A 103 -0.03 -12.66 1.20
N GLU A 104 -0.48 -12.84 2.45
CA GLU A 104 -0.49 -14.16 3.10
C GLU A 104 -1.55 -15.11 2.54
N ARG A 105 -2.66 -14.56 2.01
CA ARG A 105 -3.83 -15.31 1.53
C ARG A 105 -3.80 -15.61 0.04
N ALA A 106 -3.26 -14.71 -0.77
CA ALA A 106 -3.20 -14.81 -2.24
C ALA A 106 -1.96 -15.60 -2.69
N PRO A 107 -2.09 -16.85 -3.18
CA PRO A 107 -0.92 -17.69 -3.50
C PRO A 107 -0.01 -17.08 -4.57
N TRP A 108 -0.58 -16.39 -5.56
CA TRP A 108 0.17 -15.77 -6.67
C TRP A 108 1.05 -14.60 -6.24
N VAL A 109 0.71 -13.93 -5.13
CA VAL A 109 1.50 -12.84 -4.54
C VAL A 109 2.39 -13.35 -3.41
N LYS A 110 1.92 -14.35 -2.65
CA LYS A 110 2.66 -14.95 -1.52
C LYS A 110 4.05 -15.43 -1.92
N GLN A 111 4.17 -16.04 -3.10
CA GLN A 111 5.45 -16.49 -3.65
C GLN A 111 6.47 -15.36 -3.89
N MET A 112 6.00 -14.11 -4.03
CA MET A 112 6.85 -12.94 -4.20
C MET A 112 7.34 -12.38 -2.86
N LYS A 113 6.89 -12.91 -1.72
CA LYS A 113 7.27 -12.38 -0.42
C LYS A 113 8.71 -12.71 -0.08
N ASP A 114 9.54 -11.68 0.03
CA ASP A 114 10.96 -11.74 0.38
C ASP A 114 11.32 -10.91 1.62
N TRP A 115 10.32 -10.47 2.39
CA TRP A 115 10.48 -9.68 3.61
C TRP A 115 9.94 -10.39 4.85
N GLU A 116 10.44 -9.98 6.02
CA GLU A 116 10.00 -10.49 7.30
C GLU A 116 8.67 -9.88 7.74
N SER A 117 7.80 -10.70 8.34
CA SER A 117 6.62 -10.24 9.07
C SER A 117 6.36 -11.16 10.26
N PRO A 118 5.54 -10.74 11.26
CA PRO A 118 5.13 -11.60 12.35
C PRO A 118 4.38 -12.85 11.85
N LYS A 119 4.50 -13.96 12.58
CA LYS A 119 3.75 -15.20 12.31
C LYS A 119 2.23 -15.04 12.50
N LYS A 120 1.83 -14.06 13.31
CA LYS A 120 0.43 -13.76 13.62
C LYS A 120 0.25 -12.24 13.65
N PHE A 121 -0.70 -11.74 12.89
CA PHE A 121 -1.08 -10.33 12.92
C PHE A 121 -1.99 -10.05 14.14
N PRO A 122 -1.97 -8.80 14.67
CA PRO A 122 -2.82 -8.38 15.78
C PRO A 122 -4.32 -8.33 15.42
N MET A 123 -4.65 -8.39 14.13
CA MET A 123 -6.03 -8.37 13.66
C MET A 123 -6.81 -9.62 14.14
N PRO A 124 -8.08 -9.46 14.57
CA PRO A 124 -8.97 -10.58 14.81
C PRO A 124 -9.18 -11.40 13.53
N LYS A 125 -9.39 -12.72 13.70
CA LYS A 125 -9.85 -13.58 12.61
C LYS A 125 -11.37 -13.60 12.66
N TRP A 126 -12.01 -12.99 11.67
CA TRP A 126 -13.46 -13.02 11.48
C TRP A 126 -13.85 -14.18 10.57
#